data_AF-A0A094QZJ0-F1
#
_entry.id   AF-A0A094QZJ0-F1
#
_cell.length_a   1.000
_cell.length_b   1.000
_cell.length_c   1.000
_cell.angle_alpha   90.00
_cell.angle_beta   90.00
_cell.angle_gamma   90.00
#
_symmetry.space_group_name_H-M   'P 1'
#
loop_
_entity.id
_entity.type
_entity.pdbx_description
1 polymer ?
#
loop_
_entity_poly.entity_id
_entity_poly.type
_entity_poly.pdbx_seq_one_letter_code
_entity_poly.pdbx_strand_id
1 'polypeptide(L)'
;MATTRGIQYIPAIDGLRAIAVTAVVFYHLGFAWIPGGFLGVDLFFVISGYVITRLLLDSIERSGGLDLRGFYKARARRLLPPMIFMIVVTAFYISIWAQDSVKRFLTDVPFAISGTINWWLVANEQDYFEAIGRPPLLQHTWSLAVESQFYLIWPVILLLVLKRFGKKVIPFAALLIALISASLLFYVSLQLDASSDVSHVYFGTDTHSVGLFLGSALAVSWIPQNFKIEVSARAQNFIDFIGVFGFIGILATFLLIDENSPTAYKIAFPLAAIFGVAIITSIVHPASRFAPILQNRVLLWIGERSYAIYLWHWVVFQISRPSVDLVGEDWALIAVRILIVLALADISLKLVELPIRSGAVEYWFRGMKYRTAAVRKKQKVLVISSISVVLLSLSILSTNAVFSSNRVAKTLEESLTAGPSITETETALINPSQAIWLTGDSVILGIRSALSELQPIIVVNARVGRQAPELLEEMRKDVEKAAGATIVMNLGNNDLLNRETVREIFTLAQESPRVVVVNTAVPRPYRDSNNQLVNEVAQEFSNVKVVDWNSISQDHPEYFAPDGVHLVPTGVSAYVLAIDEALK
;
A
#
# COMPACT_ATOMS: atom_id res chain seq x y z
N MET A 1 23.97 29.27 14.33
CA MET A 1 24.67 28.84 15.56
C MET A 1 24.73 27.32 15.53
N ALA A 2 25.90 26.76 15.18
CA ALA A 2 26.08 25.32 15.01
C ALA A 2 25.97 24.63 16.38
N THR A 3 24.97 23.78 16.55
CA THR A 3 24.93 22.86 17.69
C THR A 3 25.93 21.74 17.43
N THR A 4 27.15 21.87 17.96
CA THR A 4 28.16 20.80 18.10
C THR A 4 27.71 19.72 19.11
N ARG A 5 26.50 19.19 18.95
CA ARG A 5 25.93 18.17 19.84
C ARG A 5 25.06 17.20 19.05
N GLY A 6 25.69 16.17 18.48
CA GLY A 6 25.00 15.09 17.77
C GLY A 6 25.95 13.93 17.48
N ILE A 7 25.38 12.75 17.24
CA ILE A 7 26.06 11.59 16.62
C ILE A 7 26.84 12.11 15.41
N GLN A 8 28.04 11.58 15.16
CA GLN A 8 28.76 11.90 13.93
C GLN A 8 27.83 11.56 12.75
N TYR A 9 27.46 12.57 11.98
CA TYR A 9 26.61 12.38 10.81
C TYR A 9 27.31 11.42 9.84
N ILE A 10 26.64 10.35 9.42
CA ILE A 10 27.16 9.35 8.48
C ILE A 10 26.36 9.48 7.18
N PRO A 11 26.87 10.19 6.16
CA PRO A 11 26.13 10.46 4.93
C PRO A 11 25.70 9.19 4.20
N ALA A 12 26.51 8.12 4.27
CA ALA A 12 26.20 6.84 3.63
C ALA A 12 24.90 6.20 4.14
N ILE A 13 24.46 6.50 5.38
CA ILE A 13 23.16 6.04 5.88
C ILE A 13 22.01 6.69 5.11
N ASP A 14 22.11 7.97 4.75
CA ASP A 14 21.09 8.62 3.92
C ASP A 14 21.12 8.07 2.50
N GLY A 15 22.32 7.78 1.96
CA GLY A 15 22.45 7.05 0.70
C GLY A 15 21.75 5.69 0.69
N LEU A 16 21.87 4.94 1.79
CA LEU A 16 21.17 3.66 1.94
C LEU A 16 19.65 3.84 2.04
N ARG A 17 19.17 4.88 2.75
CA ARG A 17 17.75 5.25 2.78
C ARG A 17 17.21 5.60 1.40
N ALA A 18 18.02 6.23 0.56
CA ALA A 18 17.64 6.55 -0.81
C ALA A 18 17.39 5.30 -1.66
N ILE A 19 18.27 4.30 -1.55
CA ILE A 19 18.07 2.99 -2.20
C ILE A 19 16.78 2.33 -1.70
N ALA A 20 16.57 2.30 -0.38
CA ALA A 20 15.36 1.73 0.22
C ALA A 20 14.08 2.39 -0.29
N VAL A 21 13.96 3.72 -0.24
CA VAL A 21 12.74 4.41 -0.69
C VAL A 21 12.54 4.30 -2.20
N THR A 22 13.60 4.29 -2.99
CA THR A 22 13.50 4.16 -4.44
C THR A 22 12.95 2.80 -4.84
N ALA A 23 13.41 1.73 -4.17
CA ALA A 23 12.88 0.38 -4.38
C ALA A 23 11.38 0.31 -4.06
N VAL A 24 10.97 0.87 -2.91
CA VAL A 24 9.55 0.95 -2.51
C VAL A 24 8.72 1.73 -3.53
N VAL A 25 9.22 2.88 -4.00
CA VAL A 25 8.53 3.72 -4.97
C VAL A 25 8.34 3.00 -6.30
N PHE A 26 9.38 2.35 -6.82
CA PHE A 26 9.28 1.63 -8.09
C PHE A 26 8.38 0.41 -8.02
N TYR A 27 8.45 -0.33 -6.92
CA TYR A 27 7.54 -1.42 -6.66
C TYR A 27 6.07 -0.94 -6.68
N HIS A 28 5.73 0.13 -5.95
CA HIS A 28 4.36 0.67 -5.94
C HIS A 28 3.94 1.38 -7.24
N LEU A 29 4.87 1.67 -8.14
CA LEU A 29 4.54 2.14 -9.50
C LEU A 29 4.16 0.99 -10.44
N GLY A 30 4.31 -0.26 -10.02
CA GLY A 30 3.97 -1.45 -10.82
C GLY A 30 5.10 -1.91 -11.75
N PHE A 31 6.36 -1.56 -11.47
CA PHE A 31 7.48 -2.03 -12.29
C PHE A 31 7.75 -3.53 -12.08
N ALA A 32 7.44 -4.34 -13.09
CA ALA A 32 7.58 -5.80 -13.04
C ALA A 32 9.01 -6.33 -12.81
N TRP A 33 10.04 -5.52 -13.06
CA TRP A 33 11.45 -5.95 -12.88
C TRP A 33 11.94 -5.87 -11.43
N ILE A 34 11.15 -5.29 -10.50
CA ILE A 34 11.48 -5.17 -9.08
C ILE A 34 10.35 -5.66 -8.16
N PRO A 35 9.94 -6.93 -8.31
CA PRO A 35 8.79 -7.48 -7.57
C PRO A 35 8.98 -7.44 -6.04
N GLY A 36 10.24 -7.47 -5.57
CA GLY A 36 10.59 -7.45 -4.15
C GLY A 36 10.87 -6.06 -3.58
N GLY A 37 10.57 -4.98 -4.31
CA GLY A 37 10.91 -3.62 -3.87
C GLY A 37 10.22 -3.17 -2.57
N PHE A 38 9.13 -3.84 -2.16
CA PHE A 38 8.49 -3.65 -0.85
C PHE A 38 9.44 -3.93 0.33
N LEU A 39 10.43 -4.81 0.16
CA LEU A 39 11.47 -5.13 1.16
C LEU A 39 12.41 -3.95 1.44
N GLY A 40 12.29 -2.84 0.69
CA GLY A 40 12.95 -1.59 1.06
C GLY A 40 12.53 -1.09 2.46
N VAL A 41 11.32 -1.45 2.92
CA VAL A 41 10.85 -1.16 4.28
C VAL A 41 11.68 -1.90 5.34
N ASP A 42 12.04 -3.16 5.12
CA ASP A 42 12.93 -3.91 6.02
C ASP A 42 14.30 -3.24 6.16
N LEU A 43 14.82 -2.67 5.08
CA LEU A 43 16.07 -1.92 5.13
C LEU A 43 15.92 -0.65 5.99
N PHE A 44 14.76 0.03 5.94
CA PHE A 44 14.45 1.12 6.86
C PHE A 44 14.42 0.65 8.32
N PHE A 45 13.81 -0.50 8.61
CA PHE A 45 13.77 -1.08 9.94
C PHE A 45 15.17 -1.33 10.50
N VAL A 46 16.07 -1.93 9.73
CA VAL A 46 17.46 -2.12 10.19
C VAL A 46 18.16 -0.78 10.45
N ILE A 47 18.01 0.19 9.54
CA ILE A 47 18.59 1.54 9.70
C ILE A 47 18.05 2.21 10.96
N SER A 48 16.74 2.16 11.19
CA SER A 48 16.08 2.74 12.35
C SER A 48 16.55 2.08 13.64
N GLY A 49 16.62 0.75 13.67
CA GLY A 49 17.19 -0.01 14.79
C GLY A 49 18.58 0.45 15.16
N TYR A 50 19.47 0.54 14.17
CA TYR A 50 20.86 0.97 14.38
C TYR A 50 20.96 2.42 14.84
N VAL A 51 20.36 3.36 14.08
CA VAL A 51 20.49 4.80 14.31
C VAL A 51 19.87 5.21 15.63
N ILE A 52 18.67 4.71 15.98
CA ILE A 52 18.00 5.10 17.21
C ILE A 52 18.71 4.51 18.42
N THR A 53 19.12 3.25 18.37
CA THR A 53 19.86 2.64 19.48
C THR A 53 21.19 3.35 19.72
N ARG A 54 21.94 3.66 18.66
CA ARG A 54 23.19 4.44 18.78
C ARG A 54 22.94 5.84 19.33
N LEU A 55 21.87 6.51 18.89
CA LEU A 55 21.46 7.82 19.42
C LEU A 55 21.21 7.78 20.92
N LEU A 56 20.48 6.78 21.41
CA LEU A 56 20.17 6.61 22.83
C LEU A 56 21.43 6.34 23.65
N LEU A 57 22.27 5.40 23.19
CA LEU A 57 23.51 5.04 23.89
C LEU A 57 24.52 6.20 23.90
N ASP A 58 24.70 6.91 22.79
CA ASP A 58 25.53 8.12 22.71
C ASP A 58 25.01 9.24 23.61
N SER A 59 23.68 9.36 23.76
CA SER A 59 23.10 10.31 24.70
C SER A 59 23.46 9.94 26.12
N ILE A 60 23.27 8.67 26.51
CA ILE A 60 23.55 8.20 27.87
C ILE A 60 25.02 8.37 28.23
N GLU A 61 25.94 8.00 27.33
CA GLU A 61 27.39 8.14 27.53
C GLU A 61 27.81 9.61 27.71
N ARG A 62 27.13 10.55 27.03
CA ARG A 62 27.45 11.98 27.12
C ARG A 62 26.82 12.69 28.30
N SER A 63 25.57 12.38 28.67
CA SER A 63 24.83 13.09 29.72
C SER A 63 24.72 12.33 31.04
N GLY A 64 25.30 11.13 31.15
CA GLY A 64 25.21 10.28 32.35
C GLY A 64 23.81 9.70 32.61
N GLY A 65 22.87 9.88 31.68
CA GLY A 65 21.47 9.47 31.82
C GLY A 65 20.67 9.71 30.55
N LEU A 66 19.50 9.07 30.45
CA LEU A 66 18.61 9.15 29.29
C LEU A 66 17.48 10.16 29.53
N ASP A 67 17.46 11.25 28.76
CA ASP A 67 16.31 12.18 28.70
C ASP A 67 15.24 11.65 27.73
N LEU A 68 14.39 10.75 28.24
CA LEU A 68 13.28 10.18 27.46
C LEU A 68 12.31 11.26 26.95
N ARG A 69 12.05 12.30 27.75
CA ARG A 69 11.15 13.38 27.36
C ARG A 69 11.73 14.17 26.18
N GLY A 70 13.02 14.51 26.25
CA GLY A 70 13.74 15.16 25.18
C GLY A 70 13.79 14.30 23.91
N PHE A 71 14.04 12.99 24.06
CA PHE A 71 14.03 12.03 22.96
C PHE A 71 12.67 11.99 22.25
N TYR A 72 11.56 11.77 22.99
CA TYR A 72 10.22 11.73 22.40
C TYR A 72 9.82 13.06 21.78
N LYS A 73 10.15 14.19 22.41
CA LYS A 73 9.91 15.52 21.82
C LYS A 73 10.67 15.69 20.50
N ALA A 74 11.91 15.20 20.42
CA ALA A 74 12.71 15.27 19.20
C ALA A 74 12.15 14.37 18.08
N ARG A 75 11.65 13.17 18.42
CA ARG A 75 10.98 12.28 17.45
C ARG A 75 9.65 12.86 16.98
N ALA A 76 8.81 13.32 17.90
CA ALA A 76 7.53 13.95 17.57
C ALA A 76 7.69 15.16 16.64
N ARG A 77 8.69 16.03 16.89
CA ARG A 77 8.98 17.18 15.99
C ARG A 77 9.49 16.79 14.61
N ARG A 78 10.00 15.57 14.44
CA ARG A 78 10.48 15.05 13.15
C ARG A 78 9.37 14.36 12.36
N LEU A 79 8.56 13.53 13.02
CA LEU A 79 7.62 12.64 12.34
C LEU A 79 6.21 13.24 12.21
N LEU A 80 5.66 13.82 13.28
CA LEU A 80 4.25 14.24 13.27
C LEU A 80 3.95 15.39 12.31
N PRO A 81 4.76 16.48 12.21
CA PRO A 81 4.40 17.60 11.37
C PRO A 81 4.24 17.26 9.87
N PRO A 82 5.22 16.64 9.19
CA PRO A 82 5.05 16.19 7.80
C PRO A 82 3.89 15.21 7.63
N MET A 83 3.63 14.31 8.59
CA MET A 83 2.49 13.39 8.53
C MET A 83 1.14 14.13 8.61
N ILE A 84 0.99 15.08 9.54
CA ILE A 84 -0.21 15.92 9.66
C ILE A 84 -0.40 16.76 8.39
N PHE A 85 0.68 17.29 7.83
CA PHE A 85 0.62 18.05 6.58
C PHE A 85 0.13 17.18 5.41
N MET A 86 0.67 15.97 5.27
CA MET A 86 0.18 15.01 4.27
C MET A 86 -1.30 14.69 4.49
N ILE A 87 -1.72 14.41 5.73
CA ILE A 87 -3.12 14.11 6.05
C ILE A 87 -4.06 15.27 5.66
N VAL A 88 -3.72 16.50 6.04
CA VAL A 88 -4.56 17.68 5.76
C VAL A 88 -4.68 17.92 4.25
N VAL A 89 -3.57 17.90 3.52
CA VAL A 89 -3.58 18.11 2.06
C VAL A 89 -4.36 17.00 1.35
N THR A 90 -4.13 15.75 1.75
CA THR A 90 -4.87 14.59 1.22
C THR A 90 -6.36 14.76 1.46
N ALA A 91 -6.76 15.11 2.69
CA ALA A 91 -8.16 15.31 3.06
C ALA A 91 -8.84 16.37 2.17
N PHE A 92 -8.17 17.51 1.90
CA PHE A 92 -8.67 18.52 0.96
C PHE A 92 -8.84 17.97 -0.45
N TYR A 93 -7.83 17.28 -0.97
CA TYR A 93 -7.87 16.73 -2.33
C TYR A 93 -9.03 15.76 -2.48
N ILE A 94 -9.15 14.77 -1.59
CA ILE A 94 -10.16 13.71 -1.72
C ILE A 94 -11.58 14.24 -1.50
N SER A 95 -11.76 15.26 -0.66
CA SER A 95 -13.09 15.86 -0.45
C SER A 95 -13.63 16.55 -1.70
N ILE A 96 -12.75 16.94 -2.63
CA ILE A 96 -13.13 17.60 -3.88
C ILE A 96 -13.16 16.59 -5.03
N TRP A 97 -12.11 15.77 -5.17
CA TRP A 97 -11.87 14.97 -6.38
C TRP A 97 -12.04 13.46 -6.20
N ALA A 98 -12.08 12.94 -4.96
CA ALA A 98 -12.12 11.51 -4.67
C ALA A 98 -13.03 11.22 -3.46
N GLN A 99 -14.29 11.66 -3.57
CA GLN A 99 -15.24 11.73 -2.45
C GLN A 99 -15.58 10.35 -1.86
N ASP A 100 -15.50 9.30 -2.68
CA ASP A 100 -15.69 7.89 -2.30
C ASP A 100 -14.70 7.44 -1.21
N SER A 101 -13.51 8.04 -1.16
CA SER A 101 -12.45 7.64 -0.25
C SER A 101 -12.48 8.40 1.09
N VAL A 102 -13.28 9.47 1.21
CA VAL A 102 -13.30 10.36 2.38
C VAL A 102 -13.70 9.61 3.66
N LYS A 103 -14.76 8.81 3.60
CA LYS A 103 -15.28 8.09 4.78
C LYS A 103 -14.21 7.16 5.36
N ARG A 104 -13.61 6.33 4.51
CA ARG A 104 -12.54 5.39 4.89
C ARG A 104 -11.30 6.13 5.39
N PHE A 105 -10.87 7.18 4.68
CA PHE A 105 -9.73 8.00 5.07
C PHE A 105 -9.90 8.58 6.48
N LEU A 106 -11.06 9.17 6.79
CA LEU A 106 -11.33 9.74 8.11
C LEU A 106 -11.35 8.68 9.22
N THR A 107 -11.80 7.47 8.93
CA THR A 107 -11.74 6.34 9.87
C THR A 107 -10.30 5.92 10.17
N ASP A 108 -9.41 5.97 9.17
CA ASP A 108 -8.00 5.54 9.32
C ASP A 108 -7.11 6.59 10.02
N VAL A 109 -7.45 7.90 9.91
CA VAL A 109 -6.64 9.01 10.43
C VAL A 109 -6.24 8.87 11.92
N PRO A 110 -7.16 8.54 12.86
CA PRO A 110 -6.80 8.38 14.26
C PRO A 110 -5.71 7.33 14.48
N PHE A 111 -5.78 6.21 13.76
CA PHE A 111 -4.85 5.10 13.87
C PHE A 111 -3.49 5.40 13.22
N ALA A 112 -3.48 6.15 12.11
CA ALA A 112 -2.24 6.64 11.51
C ALA A 112 -1.50 7.61 12.46
N ILE A 113 -2.24 8.53 13.11
CA ILE A 113 -1.66 9.50 14.04
C ILE A 113 -1.18 8.86 15.34
N SER A 114 -1.90 7.87 15.88
CA SER A 114 -1.50 7.16 17.09
C SER A 114 -0.36 6.15 16.87
N GLY A 115 -0.04 5.82 15.62
CA GLY A 115 0.93 4.77 15.29
C GLY A 115 0.37 3.36 15.57
N THR A 116 -0.91 3.14 15.31
CA THR A 116 -1.60 1.85 15.49
C THR A 116 -2.37 1.39 14.25
N ILE A 117 -2.16 2.02 13.10
CA ILE A 117 -2.85 1.68 11.84
C ILE A 117 -2.59 0.24 11.41
N ASN A 118 -1.41 -0.32 11.69
CA ASN A 118 -1.11 -1.70 11.36
C ASN A 118 -2.03 -2.68 12.11
N TRP A 119 -2.32 -2.44 13.39
CA TRP A 119 -3.28 -3.26 14.15
C TRP A 119 -4.72 -3.06 13.67
N TRP A 120 -5.08 -1.83 13.27
CA TRP A 120 -6.38 -1.55 12.67
C TRP A 120 -6.60 -2.30 11.36
N LEU A 121 -5.57 -2.36 10.50
CA LEU A 121 -5.62 -3.08 9.23
C LEU A 121 -5.76 -4.59 9.43
N VAL A 122 -4.99 -5.18 10.36
CA VAL A 122 -5.10 -6.60 10.73
C VAL A 122 -6.48 -6.92 11.28
N ALA A 123 -7.02 -6.08 12.18
CA ALA A 123 -8.33 -6.30 12.79
C ALA A 123 -9.50 -6.18 11.81
N ASN A 124 -9.31 -5.54 10.65
CA ASN A 124 -10.32 -5.44 9.59
C ASN A 124 -10.00 -6.36 8.41
N GLU A 125 -9.13 -7.37 8.61
CA GLU A 125 -8.76 -8.39 7.62
C GLU A 125 -8.38 -7.76 6.26
N GLN A 126 -7.71 -6.61 6.31
CA GLN A 126 -7.31 -5.91 5.09
C GLN A 126 -6.07 -6.56 4.52
N ASP A 127 -6.14 -7.04 3.28
CA ASP A 127 -4.94 -7.43 2.56
C ASP A 127 -4.17 -6.19 2.08
N TYR A 128 -2.84 -6.25 2.13
CA TYR A 128 -1.99 -5.18 1.60
C TYR A 128 -1.93 -5.19 0.08
N PHE A 129 -1.93 -6.38 -0.52
CA PHE A 129 -1.72 -6.62 -1.94
C PHE A 129 -3.06 -6.77 -2.68
N GLU A 130 -4.14 -7.06 -1.96
CA GLU A 130 -5.48 -7.19 -2.54
C GLU A 130 -6.45 -6.13 -2.00
N ALA A 131 -6.87 -5.21 -2.87
CA ALA A 131 -7.92 -4.24 -2.54
C ALA A 131 -8.92 -4.11 -3.69
N ILE A 132 -10.21 -4.11 -3.35
CA ILE A 132 -11.29 -3.74 -4.27
C ILE A 132 -11.46 -2.23 -4.29
N GLY A 133 -11.40 -1.64 -5.49
CA GLY A 133 -11.48 -0.19 -5.66
C GLY A 133 -10.19 0.54 -5.31
N ARG A 134 -10.30 1.75 -4.74
CA ARG A 134 -9.15 2.51 -4.29
C ARG A 134 -8.65 1.96 -2.94
N PRO A 135 -7.39 1.54 -2.81
CA PRO A 135 -6.84 1.10 -1.54
C PRO A 135 -6.92 2.17 -0.45
N PRO A 136 -6.92 1.81 0.85
CA PRO A 136 -6.85 2.79 1.92
C PRO A 136 -5.65 3.73 1.77
N LEU A 137 -5.92 5.04 1.69
CA LEU A 137 -4.91 6.05 1.36
C LEU A 137 -3.84 6.22 2.45
N LEU A 138 -4.08 5.72 3.66
CA LEU A 138 -3.13 5.75 4.77
C LEU A 138 -2.50 4.38 5.05
N GLN A 139 -2.78 3.36 4.24
CA GLN A 139 -2.34 1.99 4.50
C GLN A 139 -0.82 1.88 4.65
N HIS A 140 -0.05 2.47 3.73
CA HIS A 140 1.42 2.49 3.75
C HIS A 140 2.05 3.00 5.06
N THR A 141 1.29 3.71 5.91
CA THR A 141 1.75 4.17 7.23
C THR A 141 1.83 3.06 8.27
N TRP A 142 1.44 1.81 7.93
CA TRP A 142 1.59 0.63 8.78
C TRP A 142 3.04 0.44 9.25
N SER A 143 4.03 0.63 8.36
CA SER A 143 5.44 0.46 8.70
C SER A 143 5.92 1.57 9.65
N LEU A 144 5.42 2.79 9.44
CA LEU A 144 5.68 3.94 10.33
C LEU A 144 5.05 3.74 11.71
N ALA A 145 3.92 3.03 11.80
CA ALA A 145 3.33 2.63 13.06
C ALA A 145 4.24 1.64 13.81
N VAL A 146 4.75 0.61 13.13
CA VAL A 146 5.74 -0.33 13.71
C VAL A 146 6.99 0.41 14.19
N GLU A 147 7.54 1.35 13.40
CA GLU A 147 8.66 2.19 13.84
C GLU A 147 8.30 3.07 15.04
N SER A 148 7.11 3.66 15.07
CA SER A 148 6.64 4.51 16.17
C SER A 148 6.50 3.72 17.47
N GLN A 149 6.01 2.48 17.39
CA GLN A 149 5.93 1.55 18.51
C GLN A 149 7.33 1.19 19.01
N PHE A 150 8.28 0.90 18.11
CA PHE A 150 9.67 0.70 18.47
C PHE A 150 10.28 1.95 19.14
N TYR A 151 10.03 3.14 18.62
CA TYR A 151 10.51 4.39 19.21
C TYR A 151 9.92 4.65 20.60
N LEU A 152 8.72 4.15 20.90
CA LEU A 152 8.08 4.29 22.20
C LEU A 152 8.60 3.26 23.21
N ILE A 153 8.70 1.99 22.80
CA ILE A 153 8.94 0.86 23.70
C ILE A 153 10.44 0.62 23.90
N TRP A 154 11.23 0.64 22.83
CA TRP A 154 12.64 0.28 22.88
C TRP A 154 13.49 1.15 23.81
N PRO A 155 13.35 2.49 23.88
CA PRO A 155 14.12 3.30 24.82
C PRO A 155 13.87 2.91 26.28
N VAL A 156 12.66 2.47 26.62
CA VAL A 156 12.30 2.01 27.96
C VAL A 156 12.96 0.66 28.24
N ILE A 157 12.85 -0.31 27.32
CA ILE A 157 13.50 -1.62 27.44
C ILE A 157 15.02 -1.45 27.57
N LEU A 158 15.63 -0.66 26.68
CA LEU A 158 17.06 -0.38 26.69
C LEU A 158 17.50 0.20 28.03
N LEU A 159 16.76 1.18 28.58
CA LEU A 159 17.08 1.78 29.87
C LEU A 159 16.95 0.79 31.03
N LEU A 160 15.92 -0.07 31.01
CA LEU A 160 15.71 -1.10 32.03
C LEU A 160 16.85 -2.14 31.99
N VAL A 161 17.18 -2.66 30.82
CA VAL A 161 18.27 -3.62 30.63
C VAL A 161 19.60 -3.01 31.05
N LEU A 162 19.87 -1.78 30.62
CA LEU A 162 21.09 -1.07 30.99
C LEU A 162 21.22 -0.89 32.50
N LYS A 163 20.15 -0.49 33.20
CA LYS A 163 20.17 -0.26 34.66
C LYS A 163 20.27 -1.56 35.46
N ARG A 164 19.65 -2.64 35.00
CA ARG A 164 19.56 -3.90 35.77
C ARG A 164 20.69 -4.88 35.46
N PHE A 165 21.09 -4.98 34.19
CA PHE A 165 21.99 -6.01 33.69
C PHE A 165 23.25 -5.45 33.00
N GLY A 166 23.29 -4.13 32.76
CA GLY A 166 24.42 -3.44 32.15
C GLY A 166 24.42 -3.48 30.61
N LYS A 167 25.31 -2.69 30.02
CA LYS A 167 25.38 -2.46 28.55
C LYS A 167 25.64 -3.74 27.75
N LYS A 168 26.37 -4.72 28.32
CA LYS A 168 26.75 -5.97 27.64
C LYS A 168 25.55 -6.88 27.33
N VAL A 169 24.42 -6.71 28.01
CA VAL A 169 23.23 -7.55 27.84
C VAL A 169 22.26 -6.96 26.80
N ILE A 170 22.40 -5.69 26.41
CA ILE A 170 21.55 -5.04 25.42
C ILE A 170 21.52 -5.78 24.06
N PRO A 171 22.67 -6.23 23.49
CA PRO A 171 22.66 -6.97 22.23
C PRO A 171 21.90 -8.29 22.38
N PHE A 172 22.08 -9.00 23.49
CA PHE A 172 21.38 -10.26 23.74
C PHE A 172 19.87 -10.04 23.84
N ALA A 173 19.42 -9.02 24.57
CA ALA A 173 18.00 -8.67 24.66
C ALA A 173 17.41 -8.32 23.29
N ALA A 174 18.14 -7.54 22.47
CA ALA A 174 17.72 -7.22 21.11
C ALA A 174 17.64 -8.48 20.23
N LEU A 175 18.68 -9.33 20.22
CA LEU A 175 18.70 -10.58 19.46
C LEU A 175 17.61 -11.56 19.90
N LEU A 176 17.29 -11.62 21.20
CA LEU A 176 16.19 -12.43 21.70
C LEU A 176 14.84 -11.95 21.16
N ILE A 177 14.60 -10.64 21.16
CA ILE A 177 13.35 -10.08 20.58
C ILE A 177 13.31 -10.33 19.07
N ALA A 178 14.43 -10.16 18.36
CA ALA A 178 14.52 -10.49 16.94
C ALA A 178 14.21 -11.97 16.67
N LEU A 179 14.72 -12.88 17.51
CA LEU A 179 14.47 -14.32 17.39
C LEU A 179 13.02 -14.70 17.70
N ILE A 180 12.40 -14.06 18.69
CA ILE A 180 10.96 -14.23 18.98
C ILE A 180 10.14 -13.77 17.78
N SER A 181 10.48 -12.60 17.21
CA SER A 181 9.78 -12.07 16.05
C SER A 181 9.92 -12.97 14.82
N ALA A 182 11.14 -13.46 14.53
CA ALA A 182 11.39 -14.38 13.42
C ALA A 182 10.69 -15.73 13.62
N SER A 183 10.68 -16.26 14.86
CA SER A 183 9.96 -17.49 15.20
C SER A 183 8.45 -17.36 14.99
N LEU A 184 7.89 -16.20 15.36
CA LEU A 184 6.46 -15.95 15.21
C LEU A 184 6.09 -15.72 13.74
N LEU A 185 6.90 -14.95 13.00
CA LEU A 185 6.78 -14.83 11.55
C LEU A 185 6.73 -16.21 10.89
N PHE A 186 7.69 -17.07 11.23
CA PHE A 186 7.74 -18.43 10.72
C PHE A 186 6.48 -19.21 11.10
N TYR A 187 6.05 -19.17 12.36
CA TYR A 187 4.85 -19.87 12.83
C TYR A 187 3.57 -19.42 12.12
N VAL A 188 3.31 -18.12 12.03
CA VAL A 188 2.12 -17.58 11.35
C VAL A 188 2.19 -17.87 9.85
N SER A 189 3.38 -17.80 9.23
CA SER A 189 3.55 -18.12 7.81
C SER A 189 3.27 -19.60 7.47
N LEU A 190 3.36 -20.52 8.43
CA LEU A 190 2.94 -21.92 8.24
C LEU A 190 1.42 -22.09 8.24
N GLN A 191 0.68 -21.12 8.80
CA GLN A 191 -0.79 -21.15 8.84
C GLN A 191 -1.43 -20.55 7.58
N LEU A 192 -0.66 -19.80 6.78
CA LEU A 192 -1.13 -19.20 5.51
C LEU A 192 -1.58 -20.24 4.48
N ASP A 193 -1.01 -21.46 4.51
CA ASP A 193 -1.45 -22.55 3.63
C ASP A 193 -2.84 -23.10 4.05
N ALA A 194 -3.44 -22.59 5.14
CA ALA A 194 -4.72 -23.04 5.72
C ALA A 194 -5.78 -21.93 5.91
N SER A 195 -5.44 -20.63 5.86
CA SER A 195 -6.39 -19.51 5.93
C SER A 195 -5.94 -18.28 5.13
N SER A 196 -6.90 -17.42 4.76
CA SER A 196 -6.70 -16.16 4.03
C SER A 196 -6.06 -15.02 4.87
N ASP A 197 -5.40 -15.32 6.00
CA ASP A 197 -4.88 -14.33 6.96
C ASP A 197 -3.50 -13.74 6.58
N VAL A 198 -3.27 -13.43 5.30
CA VAL A 198 -2.03 -12.82 4.78
C VAL A 198 -1.70 -11.50 5.51
N SER A 199 -2.74 -10.77 5.95
CA SER A 199 -2.66 -9.46 6.61
C SER A 199 -1.77 -9.44 7.87
N HIS A 200 -1.85 -10.44 8.76
CA HIS A 200 -1.11 -10.41 10.04
C HIS A 200 0.40 -10.62 9.84
N VAL A 201 0.79 -11.51 8.93
CA VAL A 201 2.22 -11.76 8.62
C VAL A 201 2.91 -10.46 8.20
N TYR A 202 2.25 -9.67 7.36
CA TYR A 202 2.82 -8.45 6.79
C TYR A 202 2.75 -7.24 7.74
N PHE A 203 1.61 -7.00 8.40
CA PHE A 203 1.43 -5.82 9.26
C PHE A 203 1.82 -6.01 10.73
N GLY A 204 2.05 -7.26 11.16
CA GLY A 204 2.32 -7.60 12.55
C GLY A 204 3.59 -6.92 13.09
N THR A 205 3.46 -6.19 14.20
CA THR A 205 4.63 -5.67 14.93
C THR A 205 5.52 -6.82 15.44
N ASP A 206 4.86 -7.89 15.80
CA ASP A 206 5.40 -9.13 16.35
C ASP A 206 6.07 -9.99 15.28
N THR A 207 5.55 -10.03 14.05
CA THR A 207 6.14 -10.76 12.92
C THR A 207 7.18 -9.95 12.12
N HIS A 208 7.09 -8.62 12.13
CA HIS A 208 7.87 -7.74 11.23
C HIS A 208 8.88 -6.83 11.95
N SER A 209 9.37 -7.21 13.13
CA SER A 209 10.34 -6.38 13.90
C SER A 209 11.79 -6.87 13.88
N VAL A 210 12.08 -7.99 13.18
CA VAL A 210 13.43 -8.59 13.09
C VAL A 210 14.50 -7.56 12.72
N GLY A 211 14.28 -6.78 11.65
CA GLY A 211 15.23 -5.76 11.20
C GLY A 211 15.56 -4.71 12.25
N LEU A 212 14.54 -4.19 12.95
CA LEU A 212 14.71 -3.18 14.02
C LEU A 212 15.64 -3.69 15.12
N PHE A 213 15.47 -4.93 15.54
CA PHE A 213 16.23 -5.48 16.66
C PHE A 213 17.61 -6.00 16.25
N LEU A 214 17.78 -6.50 15.02
CA LEU A 214 19.12 -6.80 14.49
C LEU A 214 19.97 -5.54 14.34
N GLY A 215 19.41 -4.45 13.81
CA GLY A 215 20.08 -3.14 13.76
C GLY A 215 20.41 -2.62 15.16
N SER A 216 19.50 -2.80 16.12
CA SER A 216 19.71 -2.41 17.52
C SER A 216 20.84 -3.18 18.20
N ALA A 217 20.94 -4.49 17.95
CA ALA A 217 22.03 -5.32 18.47
C ALA A 217 23.39 -4.85 17.92
N LEU A 218 23.46 -4.57 16.61
CA LEU A 218 24.67 -4.07 15.95
C LEU A 218 25.14 -2.73 16.55
N ALA A 219 24.23 -1.81 16.83
CA ALA A 219 24.54 -0.46 17.32
C ALA A 219 25.27 -0.40 18.67
N VAL A 220 25.15 -1.44 19.50
CA VAL A 220 25.80 -1.48 20.82
C VAL A 220 27.31 -1.67 20.68
N SER A 221 27.72 -2.56 19.79
CA SER A 221 29.10 -3.01 19.63
C SER A 221 29.82 -2.34 18.46
N TRP A 222 29.07 -1.96 17.42
CA TRP A 222 29.61 -1.37 16.20
C TRP A 222 29.55 0.16 16.24
N ILE A 223 30.45 0.74 17.03
CA ILE A 223 30.49 2.18 17.36
C ILE A 223 31.44 2.90 16.39
N PRO A 224 30.93 3.73 15.45
CA PRO A 224 31.76 4.38 14.43
C PRO A 224 32.89 5.21 15.00
N GLN A 225 32.65 5.88 16.13
CA GLN A 225 33.61 6.75 16.81
C GLN A 225 34.81 5.99 17.39
N ASN A 226 34.70 4.67 17.59
CA ASN A 226 35.78 3.83 18.12
C ASN A 226 36.66 3.23 17.02
N PHE A 227 36.28 3.38 15.74
CA PHE A 227 37.02 2.81 14.63
C PHE A 227 38.13 3.74 14.13
N LYS A 228 39.20 3.14 13.62
CA LYS A 228 40.31 3.86 12.97
C LYS A 228 40.06 3.94 11.47
N ILE A 229 40.47 5.07 10.87
CA ILE A 229 40.45 5.25 9.41
C ILE A 229 41.47 4.30 8.77
N GLU A 230 42.67 4.20 9.35
CA GLU A 230 43.72 3.32 8.90
C GLU A 230 43.61 1.95 9.59
N VAL A 231 43.36 0.93 8.78
CA VAL A 231 43.27 -0.47 9.21
C VAL A 231 44.14 -1.36 8.29
N SER A 232 44.39 -2.61 8.69
CA SER A 232 45.12 -3.53 7.81
C SER A 232 44.34 -3.81 6.52
N ALA A 233 45.05 -4.10 5.42
CA ALA A 233 44.42 -4.41 4.13
C ALA A 233 43.41 -5.58 4.24
N ARG A 234 43.68 -6.57 5.10
CA ARG A 234 42.77 -7.68 5.36
C ARG A 234 41.47 -7.22 6.03
N ALA A 235 41.56 -6.35 7.03
CA ALA A 235 40.38 -5.80 7.70
C ALA A 235 39.56 -4.93 6.74
N GLN A 236 40.22 -4.08 5.94
CA GLN A 236 39.55 -3.25 4.95
C GLN A 236 38.82 -4.10 3.89
N ASN A 237 39.50 -5.12 3.34
CA ASN A 237 38.88 -6.04 2.37
C ASN A 237 37.68 -6.78 2.97
N PHE A 238 37.72 -7.17 4.24
CA PHE A 238 36.58 -7.79 4.91
C PHE A 238 35.41 -6.81 5.08
N ILE A 239 35.67 -5.56 5.50
CA ILE A 239 34.67 -4.49 5.63
C ILE A 239 33.99 -4.20 4.29
N ASP A 240 34.73 -4.18 3.19
CA ASP A 240 34.15 -3.95 1.87
C ASP A 240 33.40 -5.18 1.37
N PHE A 241 33.95 -6.38 1.57
CA PHE A 241 33.30 -7.63 1.20
C PHE A 241 31.93 -7.78 1.87
N ILE A 242 31.83 -7.52 3.19
CA ILE A 242 30.55 -7.64 3.89
C ILE A 242 29.53 -6.59 3.41
N GLY A 243 30.00 -5.39 3.05
CA GLY A 243 29.16 -4.35 2.47
C GLY A 243 28.62 -4.71 1.09
N VAL A 244 29.51 -5.19 0.21
CA VAL A 244 29.15 -5.62 -1.15
C VAL A 244 28.27 -6.87 -1.12
N PHE A 245 28.57 -7.83 -0.25
CA PHE A 245 27.73 -9.02 -0.03
C PHE A 245 26.32 -8.61 0.40
N GLY A 246 26.20 -7.73 1.40
CA GLY A 246 24.91 -7.21 1.83
C GLY A 246 24.19 -6.45 0.71
N PHE A 247 24.91 -5.63 -0.06
CA PHE A 247 24.32 -4.85 -1.15
C PHE A 247 23.83 -5.71 -2.32
N ILE A 248 24.62 -6.70 -2.75
CA ILE A 248 24.18 -7.67 -3.77
C ILE A 248 23.02 -8.50 -3.23
N GLY A 249 23.07 -8.92 -1.97
CA GLY A 249 22.00 -9.66 -1.32
C GLY A 249 20.68 -8.89 -1.31
N ILE A 250 20.67 -7.62 -0.87
CA ILE A 250 19.44 -6.82 -0.84
C ILE A 250 18.92 -6.55 -2.27
N LEU A 251 19.80 -6.30 -3.24
CA LEU A 251 19.37 -6.16 -4.64
C LEU A 251 18.78 -7.47 -5.18
N ALA A 252 19.38 -8.61 -4.87
CA ALA A 252 18.81 -9.91 -5.24
C ALA A 252 17.43 -10.11 -4.63
N THR A 253 17.21 -9.71 -3.37
CA THR A 253 15.85 -9.76 -2.78
C THR A 253 14.87 -8.84 -3.53
N PHE A 254 15.27 -7.65 -3.93
CA PHE A 254 14.39 -6.74 -4.67
C PHE A 254 14.02 -7.25 -6.07
N LEU A 255 14.92 -7.99 -6.73
CA LEU A 255 14.74 -8.43 -8.11
C LEU A 255 14.13 -9.84 -8.23
N LEU A 256 14.26 -10.69 -7.20
CA LEU A 256 13.94 -12.12 -7.31
C LEU A 256 12.83 -12.59 -6.36
N ILE A 257 12.49 -11.82 -5.33
CA ILE A 257 11.44 -12.20 -4.37
C ILE A 257 10.12 -11.57 -4.81
N ASP A 258 9.12 -12.41 -5.04
CA ASP A 258 7.77 -12.01 -5.43
C ASP A 258 6.79 -12.15 -4.25
N GLU A 259 5.90 -11.18 -4.12
CA GLU A 259 4.84 -11.13 -3.09
C GLU A 259 3.80 -12.24 -3.24
N ASN A 260 3.63 -12.79 -4.44
CA ASN A 260 2.65 -13.85 -4.71
C ASN A 260 3.17 -15.23 -4.30
N SER A 261 4.36 -15.31 -3.69
CA SER A 261 4.94 -16.56 -3.21
C SER A 261 4.87 -16.64 -1.67
N PRO A 262 3.92 -17.42 -1.11
CA PRO A 262 3.82 -17.67 0.34
C PRO A 262 5.13 -18.19 0.96
N THR A 263 5.90 -18.95 0.18
CA THR A 263 7.20 -19.50 0.61
C THR A 263 8.28 -18.41 0.71
N ALA A 264 8.19 -17.36 -0.12
CA ALA A 264 9.15 -16.28 -0.10
C ALA A 264 9.06 -15.46 1.19
N TYR A 265 7.85 -15.20 1.72
CA TYR A 265 7.67 -14.47 2.99
C TYR A 265 8.38 -15.13 4.18
N LYS A 266 8.49 -16.47 4.19
CA LYS A 266 9.12 -17.25 5.28
C LYS A 266 10.59 -16.85 5.51
N ILE A 267 11.26 -16.37 4.46
CA ILE A 267 12.69 -16.06 4.48
C ILE A 267 13.03 -14.63 4.05
N ALA A 268 12.13 -13.94 3.34
CA ALA A 268 12.39 -12.63 2.74
C ALA A 268 12.73 -11.55 3.78
N PHE A 269 11.89 -11.34 4.79
CA PHE A 269 12.13 -10.32 5.82
C PHE A 269 13.41 -10.59 6.64
N PRO A 270 13.66 -11.83 7.14
CA PRO A 270 14.92 -12.13 7.80
C PRO A 270 16.15 -11.94 6.90
N LEU A 271 16.09 -12.32 5.63
CA LEU A 271 17.20 -12.15 4.68
C LEU A 271 17.48 -10.67 4.41
N ALA A 272 16.44 -9.88 4.11
CA ALA A 272 16.56 -8.44 3.93
C ALA A 272 17.17 -7.76 5.17
N ALA A 273 16.76 -8.20 6.37
CA ALA A 273 17.32 -7.72 7.62
C ALA A 273 18.82 -8.05 7.78
N ILE A 274 19.23 -9.29 7.48
CA ILE A 274 20.63 -9.73 7.53
C ILE A 274 21.49 -8.94 6.53
N PHE A 275 21.01 -8.77 5.30
CA PHE A 275 21.70 -7.99 4.27
C PHE A 275 21.80 -6.52 4.67
N GLY A 276 20.74 -5.93 5.23
CA GLY A 276 20.77 -4.59 5.80
C GLY A 276 21.84 -4.43 6.89
N VAL A 277 21.95 -5.39 7.81
CA VAL A 277 23.00 -5.41 8.86
C VAL A 277 24.39 -5.49 8.25
N ALA A 278 24.58 -6.33 7.23
CA ALA A 278 25.86 -6.48 6.53
C ALA A 278 26.27 -5.16 5.85
N ILE A 279 25.33 -4.48 5.18
CA ILE A 279 25.58 -3.15 4.59
C ILE A 279 25.96 -2.14 5.67
N ILE A 280 25.16 -2.02 6.74
CA ILE A 280 25.43 -1.06 7.83
C ILE A 280 26.81 -1.30 8.45
N THR A 281 27.17 -2.57 8.68
CA THR A 281 28.49 -2.96 9.22
C THR A 281 29.63 -2.37 8.40
N SER A 282 29.49 -2.35 7.06
CA SER A 282 30.46 -1.71 6.18
C SER A 282 30.36 -0.19 6.20
N ILE A 283 29.19 0.38 5.92
CA ILE A 283 29.08 1.80 5.54
C ILE A 283 29.28 2.77 6.70
N VAL A 284 29.15 2.30 7.95
CA VAL A 284 29.42 3.10 9.14
C VAL A 284 30.88 3.02 9.59
N HIS A 285 31.67 2.10 9.02
CA HIS A 285 33.09 1.99 9.31
C HIS A 285 33.87 3.03 8.48
N PRO A 286 34.70 3.89 9.09
CA PRO A 286 35.38 4.98 8.39
C PRO A 286 36.37 4.53 7.30
N ALA A 287 36.91 3.32 7.40
CA ALA A 287 37.80 2.73 6.40
C ALA A 287 37.09 2.12 5.16
N SER A 288 35.76 2.11 5.11
CA SER A 288 34.99 1.50 4.02
C SER A 288 35.20 2.24 2.70
N ARG A 289 35.61 1.52 1.66
CA ARG A 289 35.68 2.00 0.27
C ARG A 289 34.33 1.91 -0.44
N PHE A 290 33.43 1.10 0.10
CA PHE A 290 32.05 0.99 -0.38
C PHE A 290 31.20 2.22 0.03
N ALA A 291 31.41 2.76 1.24
CA ALA A 291 30.61 3.86 1.77
C ALA A 291 30.53 5.11 0.84
N PRO A 292 31.63 5.60 0.21
CA PRO A 292 31.58 6.76 -0.69
C PRO A 292 30.65 6.61 -1.89
N ILE A 293 30.38 5.39 -2.37
CA ILE A 293 29.48 5.14 -3.50
C ILE A 293 28.05 5.60 -3.16
N LEU A 294 27.64 5.41 -1.91
CA LEU A 294 26.33 5.82 -1.40
C LEU A 294 26.26 7.33 -1.07
N GLN A 295 27.37 8.06 -1.17
CA GLN A 295 27.44 9.48 -0.77
C GLN A 295 27.33 10.44 -1.96
N ASN A 296 26.88 9.96 -3.12
CA ASN A 296 26.67 10.85 -4.26
C ASN A 296 25.55 11.86 -3.95
N ARG A 297 25.59 13.03 -4.60
CA ARG A 297 24.67 14.15 -4.31
C ARG A 297 23.19 13.80 -4.52
N VAL A 298 22.88 12.93 -5.48
CA VAL A 298 21.51 12.52 -5.79
C VAL A 298 20.95 11.63 -4.68
N LEU A 299 21.72 10.60 -4.30
CA LEU A 299 21.35 9.68 -3.22
C LEU A 299 21.22 10.42 -1.88
N LEU A 300 22.13 11.35 -1.57
CA LEU A 300 22.00 12.16 -0.37
C LEU A 300 20.73 13.02 -0.40
N TRP A 301 20.41 13.66 -1.53
CA TRP A 301 19.21 14.48 -1.66
C TRP A 301 17.93 13.67 -1.46
N ILE A 302 17.84 12.47 -2.06
CA ILE A 302 16.71 11.55 -1.89
C ILE A 302 16.67 11.03 -0.44
N GLY A 303 17.81 10.63 0.11
CA GLY A 303 17.96 10.07 1.44
C GLY A 303 17.51 11.01 2.56
N GLU A 304 17.89 12.29 2.46
CA GLU A 304 17.42 13.34 3.38
C GLU A 304 15.89 13.51 3.37
N ARG A 305 15.25 13.21 2.22
CA ARG A 305 13.81 13.34 1.98
C ARG A 305 13.08 12.01 2.08
N SER A 306 13.77 10.91 2.38
CA SER A 306 13.20 9.56 2.24
C SER A 306 11.92 9.37 3.03
N TYR A 307 11.84 9.97 4.22
CA TYR A 307 10.63 9.95 5.05
C TYR A 307 9.46 10.67 4.38
N ALA A 308 9.68 11.86 3.83
CA ALA A 308 8.64 12.61 3.15
C ALA A 308 8.25 11.98 1.80
N ILE A 309 9.22 11.44 1.05
CA ILE A 309 8.94 10.65 -0.17
C ILE A 309 8.07 9.45 0.17
N TYR A 310 8.41 8.72 1.24
CA TYR A 310 7.62 7.59 1.72
C TYR A 310 6.20 7.99 2.13
N LEU A 311 5.99 9.15 2.76
CA LEU A 311 4.62 9.62 3.07
C LEU A 311 3.79 9.95 1.82
N TRP A 312 4.40 10.56 0.81
CA TRP A 312 3.66 11.07 -0.34
C TRP A 312 3.47 10.06 -1.47
N HIS A 313 4.41 9.13 -1.66
CA HIS A 313 4.37 8.23 -2.81
C HIS A 313 3.05 7.47 -2.92
N TRP A 314 2.63 6.81 -1.84
CA TRP A 314 1.42 6.00 -1.83
C TRP A 314 0.18 6.86 -2.08
N VAL A 315 0.01 7.95 -1.34
CA VAL A 315 -1.16 8.84 -1.51
C VAL A 315 -1.27 9.31 -2.95
N VAL A 316 -0.19 9.86 -3.50
CA VAL A 316 -0.17 10.35 -4.89
C VAL A 316 -0.52 9.20 -5.82
N PHE A 317 0.04 8.01 -5.61
CA PHE A 317 -0.19 6.89 -6.50
C PHE A 317 -1.64 6.39 -6.47
N GLN A 318 -2.28 6.36 -5.31
CA GLN A 318 -3.64 5.85 -5.16
C GLN A 318 -4.73 6.85 -5.58
N ILE A 319 -4.46 8.16 -5.53
CA ILE A 319 -5.41 9.18 -6.00
C ILE A 319 -5.28 9.50 -7.51
N SER A 320 -4.30 8.89 -8.17
CA SER A 320 -3.93 9.18 -9.56
C SER A 320 -3.71 7.89 -10.38
N ARG A 321 -4.57 6.89 -10.19
CA ARG A 321 -4.42 5.58 -10.83
C ARG A 321 -4.56 5.73 -12.36
N PRO A 322 -3.58 5.25 -13.15
CA PRO A 322 -3.70 5.22 -14.60
C PRO A 322 -4.94 4.46 -15.06
N SER A 323 -5.58 4.94 -16.13
CA SER A 323 -6.79 4.34 -16.73
C SER A 323 -8.03 4.30 -15.82
N VAL A 324 -7.95 4.86 -14.61
CA VAL A 324 -9.07 4.97 -13.67
C VAL A 324 -9.31 6.42 -13.27
N ASP A 325 -8.29 7.08 -12.70
CA ASP A 325 -8.40 8.47 -12.25
C ASP A 325 -7.80 9.46 -13.27
N LEU A 326 -6.84 9.01 -14.09
CA LEU A 326 -6.16 9.82 -15.08
C LEU A 326 -6.08 9.10 -16.44
N VAL A 327 -6.31 9.87 -17.51
CA VAL A 327 -6.07 9.46 -18.91
C VAL A 327 -4.74 10.04 -19.38
N GLY A 328 -3.95 9.23 -20.08
CA GLY A 328 -2.72 9.67 -20.73
C GLY A 328 -1.73 8.53 -20.90
N GLU A 329 -0.64 8.81 -21.62
CA GLU A 329 0.45 7.86 -21.85
C GLU A 329 1.12 7.42 -20.53
N ASP A 330 1.34 6.11 -20.37
CA ASP A 330 1.87 5.50 -19.14
C ASP A 330 3.17 6.15 -18.67
N TRP A 331 4.13 6.35 -19.58
CA TRP A 331 5.42 6.95 -19.24
C TRP A 331 5.30 8.38 -18.72
N ALA A 332 4.34 9.15 -19.26
CA ALA A 332 4.09 10.53 -18.86
C ALA A 332 3.40 10.59 -17.49
N LEU A 333 2.42 9.72 -17.26
CA LEU A 333 1.75 9.59 -15.96
C LEU A 333 2.75 9.16 -14.88
N ILE A 334 3.62 8.19 -15.15
CA ILE A 334 4.68 7.77 -14.22
C ILE A 334 5.62 8.94 -13.89
N ALA A 335 6.10 9.65 -14.92
CA ALA A 335 7.01 10.78 -14.73
C ALA A 335 6.39 11.89 -13.88
N VAL A 336 5.14 12.28 -14.19
CA VAL A 336 4.41 13.32 -13.44
C VAL A 336 4.18 12.89 -11.99
N ARG A 337 3.76 11.64 -11.74
CA ARG A 337 3.55 11.11 -10.39
C ARG A 337 4.84 11.17 -9.56
N ILE A 338 5.98 10.75 -10.12
CA ILE A 338 7.29 10.84 -9.47
C ILE A 338 7.63 12.31 -9.16
N LEU A 339 7.48 13.21 -10.13
CA LEU A 339 7.80 14.63 -9.94
C LEU A 339 6.93 15.28 -8.85
N ILE A 340 5.64 14.95 -8.78
CA ILE A 340 4.73 15.42 -7.72
C ILE A 340 5.19 14.91 -6.36
N VAL A 341 5.52 13.62 -6.24
CA VAL A 341 6.03 13.03 -4.98
C VAL A 341 7.30 13.75 -4.52
N LEU A 342 8.27 13.96 -5.43
CA LEU A 342 9.51 14.65 -5.12
C LEU A 342 9.29 16.12 -4.72
N ALA A 343 8.37 16.82 -5.40
CA ALA A 343 8.01 18.19 -5.09
C ALA A 343 7.34 18.31 -3.72
N LEU A 344 6.33 17.48 -3.43
CA LEU A 344 5.64 17.45 -2.15
C LEU A 344 6.56 17.04 -1.00
N ALA A 345 7.49 16.11 -1.25
CA ALA A 345 8.50 15.72 -0.27
C ALA A 345 9.46 16.87 0.06
N ASP A 346 9.94 17.61 -0.95
CA ASP A 346 10.83 18.76 -0.74
C ASP A 346 10.11 19.92 -0.05
N ILE A 347 8.84 20.19 -0.40
CA ILE A 347 7.97 21.16 0.29
C ILE A 347 7.76 20.76 1.75
N SER A 348 7.43 19.49 2.02
CA SER A 348 7.19 18.98 3.37
C SER A 348 8.44 19.10 4.23
N LEU A 349 9.61 18.76 3.68
CA LEU A 349 10.87 18.90 4.40
C LEU A 349 11.18 20.37 4.69
N LYS A 350 11.17 21.24 3.68
CA LYS A 350 11.63 22.64 3.81
C LYS A 350 10.67 23.53 4.57
N LEU A 351 9.37 23.40 4.31
CA LEU A 351 8.36 24.32 4.83
C LEU A 351 7.66 23.82 6.10
N VAL A 352 7.66 22.50 6.35
CA VAL A 352 6.94 21.92 7.49
C VAL A 352 7.92 21.33 8.51
N GLU A 353 8.74 20.36 8.11
CA GLU A 353 9.61 19.65 9.04
C GLU A 353 10.74 20.55 9.57
N LEU A 354 11.56 21.14 8.69
CA LEU A 354 12.74 21.92 9.09
C LEU A 354 12.41 23.09 10.04
N PRO A 355 11.36 23.90 9.84
CA PRO A 355 11.01 25.00 10.75
C PRO A 355 10.63 24.52 12.16
N ILE A 356 9.99 23.35 12.27
CA ILE A 356 9.60 22.77 13.55
C ILE A 356 10.78 22.06 14.21
N ARG A 357 11.53 21.27 13.42
CA ARG A 357 12.69 20.49 13.86
C ARG A 357 13.84 21.39 14.34
N SER A 358 14.10 22.50 13.65
CA SER A 358 15.11 23.50 14.03
C SER A 358 14.71 24.37 15.22
N GLY A 359 13.43 24.30 15.64
CA GLY A 359 12.90 25.12 16.73
C GLY A 359 12.54 26.55 16.31
N ALA A 360 12.58 26.91 15.03
CA ALA A 360 12.19 28.22 14.54
C ALA A 360 10.73 28.58 14.93
N VAL A 361 9.82 27.61 14.84
CA VAL A 361 8.43 27.77 15.28
C VAL A 361 8.35 28.02 16.78
N GLU A 362 9.04 27.21 17.59
CA GLU A 362 9.08 27.39 19.05
C GLU A 362 9.68 28.74 19.45
N TYR A 363 10.74 29.17 18.76
CA TYR A 363 11.36 30.48 18.94
C TYR A 363 10.38 31.61 18.60
N TRP A 364 9.62 31.49 17.51
CA TRP A 364 8.59 32.47 17.14
C TRP A 364 7.52 32.60 18.22
N PHE A 365 7.03 31.48 18.78
CA PHE A 365 6.04 31.49 19.86
C PHE A 365 6.59 32.10 21.14
N ARG A 366 7.82 31.75 21.55
CA ARG A 366 8.49 32.35 22.73
C ARG A 366 8.73 33.86 22.54
N GLY A 367 9.07 34.27 21.32
CA GLY A 367 9.26 35.66 20.93
C GLY A 367 8.02 36.54 21.11
N MET A 368 6.81 35.96 21.11
CA MET A 368 5.57 36.72 21.32
C MET A 368 5.50 37.43 22.69
N LYS A 369 6.24 36.95 23.70
CA LYS A 369 6.33 37.61 25.01
C LYS A 369 6.93 39.02 24.91
N TYR A 370 7.85 39.21 23.97
CA TYR A 370 8.58 40.47 23.77
C TYR A 370 7.91 41.42 22.75
N ARG A 371 6.80 41.00 22.14
CA ARG A 371 6.01 41.82 21.21
C ARG A 371 5.00 42.69 21.95
N THR A 372 4.67 43.85 21.39
CA THR A 372 3.62 44.74 21.92
C THR A 372 2.26 44.04 21.97
N ALA A 373 1.36 44.48 22.86
CA ALA A 373 0.04 43.86 23.03
C ALA A 373 -0.77 43.83 21.72
N ALA A 374 -0.71 44.90 20.94
CA ALA A 374 -1.39 45.01 19.63
C ALA A 374 -0.87 43.97 18.63
N VAL A 375 0.46 43.84 18.49
CA VAL A 375 1.09 42.86 17.58
C VAL A 375 0.79 41.44 18.01
N ARG A 376 0.86 41.16 19.32
CA ARG A 376 0.52 39.85 19.89
C ARG A 376 -0.93 39.47 19.60
N LYS A 377 -1.89 40.40 19.78
CA LYS A 377 -3.31 40.18 19.47
C LYS A 377 -3.49 39.89 17.98
N LYS A 378 -2.92 40.71 17.09
CA LYS A 378 -3.01 40.54 15.63
C LYS A 378 -2.48 39.16 15.18
N GLN A 379 -1.31 38.75 15.68
CA GLN A 379 -0.72 37.47 15.28
C GLN A 379 -1.46 36.26 15.87
N LYS A 380 -1.92 36.34 17.11
CA LYS A 380 -2.77 35.28 17.69
C LYS A 380 -4.07 35.12 16.91
N VAL A 381 -4.73 36.24 16.61
CA VAL A 381 -5.96 36.24 15.79
C VAL A 381 -5.67 35.65 14.43
N LEU A 382 -4.59 36.05 13.75
CA LEU A 382 -4.21 35.50 12.44
C LEU A 382 -3.97 33.98 12.48
N VAL A 383 -3.24 33.48 13.48
CA VAL A 383 -2.96 32.04 13.61
C VAL A 383 -4.24 31.27 13.89
N ILE A 384 -5.04 31.72 14.86
CA ILE A 384 -6.31 31.08 15.22
C ILE A 384 -7.26 31.11 14.03
N SER A 385 -7.43 32.26 13.36
CA SER A 385 -8.30 32.38 12.20
C SER A 385 -7.84 31.50 11.05
N SER A 386 -6.53 31.39 10.79
CA SER A 386 -6.00 30.51 9.74
C SER A 386 -6.30 29.04 10.03
N ILE A 387 -6.08 28.60 11.27
CA ILE A 387 -6.39 27.24 11.70
C ILE A 387 -7.91 26.99 11.63
N SER A 388 -8.72 27.92 12.14
CA SER A 388 -10.18 27.81 12.09
C SER A 388 -10.72 27.76 10.67
N VAL A 389 -10.19 28.58 9.74
CA VAL A 389 -10.57 28.54 8.32
C VAL A 389 -10.24 27.17 7.73
N VAL A 390 -9.01 26.66 7.94
CA VAL A 390 -8.61 25.35 7.44
C VAL A 390 -9.53 24.25 7.98
N LEU A 391 -9.79 24.22 9.30
CA LEU A 391 -10.65 23.21 9.93
C LEU A 391 -12.11 23.31 9.48
N LEU A 392 -12.66 24.53 9.37
CA LEU A 392 -14.03 24.74 8.91
C LEU A 392 -14.19 24.35 7.45
N SER A 393 -13.28 24.79 6.58
CA SER A 393 -13.28 24.41 5.16
C SER A 393 -13.19 22.90 5.00
N LEU A 394 -12.28 22.26 5.73
CA LEU A 394 -12.13 20.80 5.66
C LEU A 394 -13.36 20.07 6.17
N SER A 395 -13.96 20.53 7.28
CA SER A 395 -15.18 19.96 7.84
C SER A 395 -16.35 20.05 6.85
N ILE A 396 -16.56 21.23 6.25
CA ILE A 396 -17.62 21.46 5.26
C ILE A 396 -17.40 20.58 4.03
N LEU A 397 -16.19 20.59 3.46
CA LEU A 397 -15.85 19.80 2.27
C LEU A 397 -16.00 18.30 2.52
N SER A 398 -15.45 17.79 3.63
CA SER A 398 -15.50 16.37 3.97
C SER A 398 -16.94 15.91 4.22
N THR A 399 -17.74 16.74 4.89
CA THR A 399 -19.16 16.43 5.17
C THR A 399 -19.95 16.34 3.86
N ASN A 400 -19.79 17.32 2.98
CA ASN A 400 -20.46 17.31 1.66
C ASN A 400 -20.02 16.11 0.82
N ALA A 401 -18.74 15.76 0.84
CA ALA A 401 -18.20 14.61 0.14
C ALA A 401 -18.78 13.29 0.66
N VAL A 402 -18.88 13.10 1.98
CA VAL A 402 -19.51 11.91 2.58
C VAL A 402 -20.98 11.81 2.19
N PHE A 403 -21.73 12.90 2.23
CA PHE A 403 -23.14 12.90 1.79
C PHE A 403 -23.29 12.55 0.31
N SER A 404 -22.44 13.12 -0.54
CA SER A 404 -22.40 12.84 -1.98
C SER A 404 -22.10 11.37 -2.24
N SER A 405 -21.04 10.83 -1.63
CA SER A 405 -20.63 9.43 -1.75
C SER A 405 -21.72 8.47 -1.26
N ASN A 406 -22.33 8.72 -0.10
CA ASN A 406 -23.42 7.89 0.41
C ASN A 406 -24.63 7.88 -0.53
N ARG A 407 -24.94 9.00 -1.18
CA ARG A 407 -26.03 9.07 -2.16
C ARG A 407 -25.74 8.20 -3.38
N VAL A 408 -24.53 8.28 -3.92
CA VAL A 408 -24.10 7.45 -5.07
C VAL A 408 -24.14 5.96 -4.71
N ALA A 409 -23.61 5.58 -3.54
CA ALA A 409 -23.63 4.21 -3.07
C ALA A 409 -25.07 3.66 -2.93
N LYS A 410 -25.97 4.48 -2.37
CA LYS A 410 -27.39 4.11 -2.23
C LYS A 410 -28.07 3.92 -3.58
N THR A 411 -27.84 4.80 -4.55
CA THR A 411 -28.40 4.66 -5.90
C THR A 411 -27.88 3.40 -6.60
N LEU A 412 -26.60 3.05 -6.41
CA LEU A 412 -26.05 1.80 -6.92
C LEU A 412 -26.72 0.58 -6.29
N GLU A 413 -26.86 0.57 -4.95
CA GLU A 413 -27.55 -0.50 -4.22
C GLU A 413 -29.01 -0.67 -4.68
N GLU A 414 -29.73 0.44 -4.84
CA GLU A 414 -31.10 0.45 -5.40
C GLU A 414 -31.12 -0.12 -6.83
N SER A 415 -30.14 0.20 -7.69
CA SER A 415 -30.08 -0.34 -9.06
C SER A 415 -29.78 -1.85 -9.12
N LEU A 416 -28.95 -2.36 -8.20
CA LEU A 416 -28.62 -3.79 -8.11
C LEU A 416 -29.82 -4.60 -7.58
N THR A 417 -30.59 -4.02 -6.66
CA THR A 417 -31.74 -4.69 -6.02
C THR A 417 -33.05 -4.50 -6.78
N ALA A 418 -33.24 -3.39 -7.50
CA ALA A 418 -34.39 -3.15 -8.35
C ALA A 418 -34.29 -3.99 -9.63
N GLY A 419 -34.94 -5.16 -9.62
CA GLY A 419 -35.23 -5.91 -10.84
C GLY A 419 -36.70 -5.76 -11.21
N PRO A 420 -37.07 -5.94 -12.49
CA PRO A 420 -38.46 -6.20 -12.82
C PRO A 420 -38.89 -7.46 -12.05
N SER A 421 -39.99 -7.40 -11.32
CA SER A 421 -40.68 -8.61 -10.87
C SER A 421 -41.26 -9.29 -12.11
N ILE A 422 -40.44 -10.07 -12.81
CA ILE A 422 -40.95 -10.99 -13.83
C ILE A 422 -41.80 -11.99 -13.05
N THR A 423 -43.11 -11.89 -13.21
CA THR A 423 -44.05 -12.81 -12.55
C THR A 423 -43.84 -14.18 -13.20
N GLU A 424 -43.91 -15.29 -12.46
CA GLU A 424 -43.74 -16.66 -13.01
C GLU A 424 -44.60 -16.94 -14.27
N THR A 425 -45.67 -16.17 -14.45
CA THR A 425 -46.58 -16.22 -15.60
C THR A 425 -45.98 -15.67 -16.90
N GLU A 426 -45.06 -14.71 -16.85
CA GLU A 426 -44.37 -14.17 -18.05
C GLU A 426 -43.27 -15.10 -18.55
N THR A 427 -42.59 -15.82 -17.65
CA THR A 427 -41.53 -16.78 -17.97
C THR A 427 -42.02 -17.95 -18.82
N ALA A 428 -43.29 -18.35 -18.65
CA ALA A 428 -43.91 -19.48 -19.37
C ALA A 428 -44.21 -19.21 -20.85
N LEU A 429 -44.18 -17.94 -21.30
CA LEU A 429 -44.44 -17.54 -22.70
C LEU A 429 -43.15 -17.22 -23.48
N ILE A 430 -42.00 -17.20 -22.81
CA ILE A 430 -40.72 -16.89 -23.44
C ILE A 430 -40.23 -18.12 -24.19
N ASN A 431 -39.99 -17.98 -25.49
CA ASN A 431 -39.31 -19.03 -26.27
C ASN A 431 -37.84 -19.11 -25.81
N PRO A 432 -37.38 -20.23 -25.21
CA PRO A 432 -36.03 -20.34 -24.67
C PRO A 432 -34.95 -20.03 -25.71
N SER A 433 -35.18 -20.40 -26.98
CA SER A 433 -34.23 -20.15 -28.08
C SER A 433 -33.99 -18.66 -28.41
N GLN A 434 -34.84 -17.76 -27.90
CA GLN A 434 -34.73 -16.31 -28.04
C GLN A 434 -34.46 -15.61 -26.70
N ALA A 435 -34.19 -16.39 -25.65
CA ALA A 435 -34.01 -15.90 -24.29
C ALA A 435 -32.55 -15.97 -23.85
N ILE A 436 -32.23 -15.14 -22.86
CA ILE A 436 -30.92 -15.10 -22.22
C ILE A 436 -30.99 -15.78 -20.85
N TRP A 437 -29.99 -16.62 -20.58
CA TRP A 437 -29.58 -16.99 -19.24
C TRP A 437 -28.41 -16.09 -18.83
N LEU A 438 -28.68 -15.13 -17.95
CA LEU A 438 -27.72 -14.14 -17.49
C LEU A 438 -27.07 -14.61 -16.19
N THR A 439 -25.78 -14.92 -16.21
CA THR A 439 -25.08 -15.47 -15.03
C THR A 439 -23.69 -14.87 -14.84
N GLY A 440 -23.25 -14.64 -13.60
CA GLY A 440 -21.95 -14.01 -13.35
C GLY A 440 -21.87 -13.25 -12.03
N ASP A 441 -21.08 -12.17 -12.00
CA ASP A 441 -20.86 -11.34 -10.82
C ASP A 441 -21.65 -10.01 -10.82
N SER A 442 -21.21 -9.03 -10.03
CA SER A 442 -21.86 -7.72 -9.94
C SER A 442 -21.87 -6.92 -11.25
N VAL A 443 -20.88 -7.10 -12.13
CA VAL A 443 -20.83 -6.36 -13.40
C VAL A 443 -21.93 -6.87 -14.34
N ILE A 444 -22.09 -8.19 -14.45
CA ILE A 444 -23.20 -8.80 -15.19
C ILE A 444 -24.56 -8.47 -14.53
N LEU A 445 -24.63 -8.48 -13.20
CA LEU A 445 -25.86 -8.09 -12.50
C LEU A 445 -26.26 -6.64 -12.81
N GLY A 446 -25.27 -5.73 -12.91
CA GLY A 446 -25.49 -4.31 -13.18
C GLY A 446 -26.06 -3.99 -14.58
N ILE A 447 -25.86 -4.89 -15.56
CA ILE A 447 -26.40 -4.70 -16.92
C ILE A 447 -27.79 -5.30 -17.14
N ARG A 448 -28.33 -6.03 -16.15
CA ARG A 448 -29.59 -6.79 -16.27
C ARG A 448 -30.73 -5.98 -16.88
N SER A 449 -30.96 -4.77 -16.38
CA SER A 449 -32.07 -3.92 -16.84
C SER A 449 -31.90 -3.54 -18.31
N ALA A 450 -30.71 -3.05 -18.68
CA ALA A 450 -30.42 -2.64 -20.05
C ALA A 450 -30.45 -3.82 -21.04
N LEU A 451 -29.98 -5.00 -20.62
CA LEU A 451 -30.02 -6.19 -21.46
C LEU A 451 -31.46 -6.73 -21.64
N SER A 452 -32.30 -6.62 -20.61
CA SER A 452 -33.71 -7.06 -20.67
C SER A 452 -34.57 -6.24 -21.64
N GLU A 453 -34.13 -5.03 -22.00
CA GLU A 453 -34.78 -4.21 -23.04
C GLU A 453 -34.50 -4.71 -24.46
N LEU A 454 -33.39 -5.46 -24.65
CA LEU A 454 -32.98 -5.98 -25.96
C LEU A 454 -33.48 -7.41 -26.21
N GLN A 455 -33.36 -8.28 -25.20
CA GLN A 455 -33.79 -9.68 -25.28
C GLN A 455 -34.42 -10.14 -23.97
N PRO A 456 -35.44 -11.02 -24.01
CA PRO A 456 -36.06 -11.55 -22.81
C PRO A 456 -35.05 -12.39 -22.01
N ILE A 457 -35.04 -12.23 -20.69
CA ILE A 457 -34.17 -12.99 -19.79
C ILE A 457 -35.02 -14.04 -19.07
N ILE A 458 -34.66 -15.31 -19.20
CA ILE A 458 -35.39 -16.44 -18.59
C ILE A 458 -34.87 -16.79 -17.18
N VAL A 459 -33.56 -16.66 -16.99
CA VAL A 459 -32.88 -16.91 -15.70
C VAL A 459 -31.85 -15.82 -15.47
N VAL A 460 -31.88 -15.21 -14.29
CA VAL A 460 -30.81 -14.34 -13.80
C VAL A 460 -30.21 -15.00 -12.57
N ASN A 461 -28.95 -15.38 -12.65
CA ASN A 461 -28.18 -15.81 -11.49
C ASN A 461 -26.85 -15.08 -11.47
N ALA A 462 -26.86 -13.86 -10.94
CA ALA A 462 -25.66 -13.06 -10.75
C ALA A 462 -25.66 -12.45 -9.36
N ARG A 463 -24.49 -12.39 -8.70
CA ARG A 463 -24.37 -11.77 -7.36
C ARG A 463 -23.08 -10.98 -7.21
N VAL A 464 -23.12 -10.01 -6.30
CA VAL A 464 -21.95 -9.22 -5.94
C VAL A 464 -20.86 -10.10 -5.34
N GLY A 465 -19.62 -9.97 -5.83
CA GLY A 465 -18.46 -10.69 -5.32
C GLY A 465 -18.38 -12.17 -5.71
N ARG A 466 -19.19 -12.65 -6.66
CA ARG A 466 -19.15 -14.05 -7.11
C ARG A 466 -17.79 -14.41 -7.69
N GLN A 467 -17.27 -15.56 -7.25
CA GLN A 467 -16.05 -16.19 -7.77
C GLN A 467 -16.38 -17.38 -8.68
N ALA A 468 -15.43 -17.82 -9.51
CA ALA A 468 -15.67 -18.86 -10.50
C ALA A 468 -16.11 -20.22 -9.93
N PRO A 469 -15.56 -20.73 -8.81
CA PRO A 469 -16.01 -22.01 -8.23
C PRO A 469 -17.48 -21.98 -7.80
N GLU A 470 -17.90 -20.85 -7.21
CA GLU A 470 -19.29 -20.66 -6.80
C GLU A 470 -20.22 -20.48 -8.01
N LEU A 471 -19.78 -19.77 -9.05
CA LEU A 471 -20.52 -19.66 -10.31
C LEU A 471 -20.80 -21.03 -10.93
N LEU A 472 -19.81 -21.92 -10.96
CA LEU A 472 -19.97 -23.28 -11.45
C LEU A 472 -21.04 -24.05 -10.65
N GLU A 473 -21.03 -23.95 -9.32
CA GLU A 473 -22.03 -24.62 -8.47
C GLU A 473 -23.44 -24.12 -8.76
N GLU A 474 -23.61 -22.80 -8.89
CA GLU A 474 -24.90 -22.18 -9.19
C GLU A 474 -25.37 -22.50 -10.61
N MET A 475 -24.47 -22.52 -11.59
CA MET A 475 -24.84 -22.90 -12.95
C MET A 475 -25.37 -24.33 -13.02
N ARG A 476 -24.81 -25.28 -12.25
CA ARG A 476 -25.30 -26.66 -12.19
C ARG A 476 -26.76 -26.75 -11.72
N LYS A 477 -27.24 -25.78 -10.93
CA LYS A 477 -28.62 -25.71 -10.42
C LYS A 477 -29.61 -25.10 -11.43
N ASP A 478 -29.09 -24.31 -12.38
CA ASP A 478 -29.91 -23.53 -13.31
C ASP A 478 -30.04 -24.18 -14.69
N VAL A 479 -29.17 -25.13 -15.06
CA VAL A 479 -29.15 -25.75 -16.40
C VAL A 479 -30.52 -26.22 -16.87
N GLU A 480 -31.30 -26.89 -16.00
CA GLU A 480 -32.64 -27.38 -16.37
C GLU A 480 -33.63 -26.24 -16.63
N LYS A 481 -33.53 -25.14 -15.87
CA LYS A 481 -34.43 -23.98 -16.00
C LYS A 481 -34.09 -23.12 -17.21
N ALA A 482 -32.81 -23.08 -17.59
CA ALA A 482 -32.28 -22.29 -18.68
C ALA A 482 -32.11 -23.08 -19.99
N ALA A 483 -32.63 -24.31 -20.07
CA ALA A 483 -32.43 -25.19 -21.21
C ALA A 483 -32.84 -24.54 -22.54
N GLY A 484 -31.90 -24.51 -23.49
CA GLY A 484 -32.09 -23.92 -24.82
C GLY A 484 -31.92 -22.39 -24.89
N ALA A 485 -31.64 -21.72 -23.77
CA ALA A 485 -31.33 -20.29 -23.74
C ALA A 485 -29.88 -19.99 -24.13
N THR A 486 -29.64 -18.78 -24.63
CA THR A 486 -28.27 -18.28 -24.86
C THR A 486 -27.67 -17.84 -23.53
N ILE A 487 -26.47 -18.28 -23.21
CA ILE A 487 -25.79 -17.84 -21.98
C ILE A 487 -25.07 -16.52 -22.24
N VAL A 488 -25.25 -15.56 -21.36
CA VAL A 488 -24.41 -14.36 -21.25
C VAL A 488 -23.79 -14.36 -19.87
N MET A 489 -22.45 -14.39 -19.81
CA MET A 489 -21.72 -14.44 -18.55
C MET A 489 -20.45 -13.61 -18.52
N ASN A 490 -19.93 -13.38 -17.32
CA ASN A 490 -18.57 -12.92 -17.09
C ASN A 490 -17.87 -13.77 -16.01
N LEU A 491 -16.54 -13.76 -16.03
CA LEU A 491 -15.69 -14.62 -15.21
C LEU A 491 -14.42 -13.87 -14.81
N GLY A 492 -14.05 -13.90 -13.52
CA GLY A 492 -12.71 -13.54 -13.06
C GLY A 492 -12.49 -12.10 -12.58
N ASN A 493 -13.54 -11.31 -12.31
CA ASN A 493 -13.37 -9.98 -11.71
C ASN A 493 -13.02 -10.05 -10.20
N ASN A 494 -13.34 -11.16 -9.53
CA ASN A 494 -13.26 -11.30 -8.07
C ASN A 494 -12.26 -12.38 -7.59
N ASP A 495 -11.60 -13.08 -8.51
CA ASP A 495 -10.69 -14.18 -8.22
C ASP A 495 -9.68 -14.43 -9.36
N LEU A 496 -8.50 -14.92 -8.98
CA LEU A 496 -7.56 -15.53 -9.93
C LEU A 496 -8.16 -16.85 -10.42
N LEU A 497 -8.32 -16.98 -11.75
CA LEU A 497 -8.99 -18.12 -12.34
C LEU A 497 -8.11 -19.37 -12.36
N ASN A 498 -8.72 -20.51 -12.06
CA ASN A 498 -8.12 -21.83 -12.23
C ASN A 498 -8.59 -22.45 -13.57
N ARG A 499 -7.66 -23.03 -14.34
CA ARG A 499 -7.96 -23.63 -15.65
C ARG A 499 -9.01 -24.73 -15.59
N GLU A 500 -8.95 -25.59 -14.58
CA GLU A 500 -9.89 -26.71 -14.42
C GLU A 500 -11.31 -26.18 -14.19
N THR A 501 -11.47 -25.20 -13.31
CA THR A 501 -12.76 -24.55 -13.05
C THR A 501 -13.33 -23.87 -14.29
N VAL A 502 -12.52 -23.09 -15.03
CA VAL A 502 -12.96 -22.43 -16.28
C VAL A 502 -13.41 -23.46 -17.31
N ARG A 503 -12.66 -24.56 -17.46
CA ARG A 503 -13.00 -25.65 -18.38
C ARG A 503 -14.32 -26.32 -17.99
N GLU A 504 -14.54 -26.58 -16.71
CA GLU A 504 -15.81 -27.16 -16.23
C GLU A 504 -17.01 -26.23 -16.49
N ILE A 505 -16.84 -24.92 -16.30
CA ILE A 505 -17.89 -23.93 -16.60
C ILE A 505 -18.26 -23.97 -18.08
N PHE A 506 -17.27 -23.99 -18.99
CA PHE A 506 -17.56 -24.05 -20.43
C PHE A 506 -18.08 -25.40 -20.88
N THR A 507 -17.67 -26.49 -20.24
CA THR A 507 -18.24 -27.83 -20.46
C THR A 507 -19.72 -27.86 -20.10
N LEU A 508 -20.10 -27.28 -18.96
CA LEU A 508 -21.50 -27.15 -18.55
C LEU A 508 -22.30 -26.26 -19.51
N ALA A 509 -21.70 -25.16 -19.97
CA ALA A 509 -22.31 -24.22 -20.90
C ALA A 509 -22.45 -24.78 -22.33
N GLN A 510 -21.80 -25.91 -22.65
CA GLN A 510 -21.83 -26.53 -23.97
C GLN A 510 -23.24 -26.98 -24.40
N GLU A 511 -24.12 -27.26 -23.44
CA GLU A 511 -25.52 -27.61 -23.66
C GLU A 511 -26.37 -26.44 -24.20
N SER A 512 -25.86 -25.20 -24.10
CA SER A 512 -26.55 -24.02 -24.61
C SER A 512 -26.22 -23.74 -26.09
N PRO A 513 -27.18 -23.26 -26.90
CA PRO A 513 -26.96 -23.03 -28.34
C PRO A 513 -25.82 -22.06 -28.63
N ARG A 514 -25.63 -21.08 -27.75
CA ARG A 514 -24.60 -20.05 -27.85
C ARG A 514 -24.23 -19.58 -26.44
N VAL A 515 -22.96 -19.26 -26.26
CA VAL A 515 -22.39 -18.77 -25.01
C VAL A 515 -21.58 -17.53 -25.31
N VAL A 516 -21.96 -16.40 -24.72
CA VAL A 516 -21.21 -15.14 -24.77
C VAL A 516 -20.54 -14.94 -23.43
N VAL A 517 -19.22 -14.93 -23.42
CA VAL A 517 -18.40 -14.69 -22.23
C VAL A 517 -17.73 -13.34 -22.38
N VAL A 518 -17.95 -12.45 -21.43
CA VAL A 518 -17.27 -11.15 -21.41
C VAL A 518 -16.05 -11.23 -20.50
N ASN A 519 -14.88 -10.86 -21.04
CA ASN A 519 -13.63 -10.87 -20.28
C ASN A 519 -13.54 -9.69 -19.28
N THR A 520 -12.49 -9.67 -18.48
CA THR A 520 -12.37 -8.76 -17.32
C THR A 520 -11.58 -7.51 -17.64
N ALA A 521 -12.04 -6.36 -17.14
CA ALA A 521 -11.35 -5.07 -17.24
C ALA A 521 -11.07 -4.47 -15.85
N VAL A 522 -10.67 -5.31 -14.89
CA VAL A 522 -10.49 -4.90 -13.49
C VAL A 522 -9.06 -4.48 -13.19
N PRO A 523 -8.83 -3.50 -12.30
CA PRO A 523 -7.49 -3.10 -11.88
C PRO A 523 -6.93 -4.12 -10.87
N ARG A 524 -6.61 -5.32 -11.35
CA ARG A 524 -6.06 -6.43 -10.56
C ARG A 524 -4.83 -7.04 -11.23
N PRO A 525 -3.82 -7.49 -10.45
CA PRO A 525 -2.62 -8.12 -11.01
C PRO A 525 -2.93 -9.33 -11.89
N TYR A 526 -3.99 -10.08 -11.57
CA TYR A 526 -4.41 -11.28 -12.28
C TYR A 526 -5.27 -11.03 -13.53
N ARG A 527 -5.62 -9.77 -13.86
CA ARG A 527 -6.51 -9.45 -14.99
C ARG A 527 -6.02 -10.07 -16.30
N ASP A 528 -4.75 -9.83 -16.63
CA ASP A 528 -4.20 -10.26 -17.92
C ASP A 528 -4.05 -11.78 -18.00
N SER A 529 -3.62 -12.43 -16.91
CA SER A 529 -3.55 -13.88 -16.84
C SER A 529 -4.94 -14.53 -16.91
N ASN A 530 -5.96 -13.92 -16.29
CA ASN A 530 -7.35 -14.39 -16.37
C ASN A 530 -7.89 -14.27 -17.80
N ASN A 531 -7.71 -13.11 -18.43
CA ASN A 531 -8.17 -12.87 -19.80
C ASN A 531 -7.49 -13.81 -20.79
N GLN A 532 -6.20 -14.05 -20.63
CA GLN A 532 -5.46 -15.04 -21.43
C GLN A 532 -6.03 -16.45 -21.23
N LEU A 533 -6.22 -16.88 -19.98
CA LEU A 533 -6.76 -18.20 -19.66
C LEU A 533 -8.16 -18.42 -20.25
N VAL A 534 -9.06 -17.43 -20.10
CA VAL A 534 -10.42 -17.48 -20.67
C VAL A 534 -10.37 -17.66 -22.18
N ASN A 535 -9.54 -16.87 -22.88
CA ASN A 535 -9.37 -16.96 -24.32
C ASN A 535 -8.82 -18.33 -24.77
N GLU A 536 -7.83 -18.87 -24.06
CA GLU A 536 -7.24 -20.18 -24.39
C GLU A 536 -8.24 -21.32 -24.23
N VAL A 537 -9.02 -21.33 -23.14
CA VAL A 537 -10.00 -22.40 -22.89
C VAL A 537 -11.22 -22.25 -23.79
N ALA A 538 -11.65 -21.02 -24.11
CA ALA A 538 -12.80 -20.77 -25.00
C ALA A 538 -12.59 -21.34 -26.41
N GLN A 539 -11.34 -21.37 -26.91
CA GLN A 539 -11.00 -21.95 -28.22
C GLN A 539 -11.32 -23.45 -28.34
N GLU A 540 -11.48 -24.13 -27.20
CA GLU A 540 -11.85 -25.55 -27.18
C GLU A 540 -13.36 -25.79 -27.42
N PHE A 541 -14.19 -24.73 -27.36
CA PHE A 541 -15.65 -24.81 -27.42
C PHE A 541 -16.22 -23.97 -28.56
N SER A 542 -16.77 -24.62 -29.59
CA SER A 542 -17.26 -23.93 -30.80
C SER A 542 -18.47 -23.01 -30.60
N ASN A 543 -19.22 -23.18 -29.51
CA ASN A 543 -20.39 -22.36 -29.18
C ASN A 543 -20.05 -21.18 -28.25
N VAL A 544 -18.79 -21.02 -27.84
CA VAL A 544 -18.32 -19.94 -26.96
C VAL A 544 -17.73 -18.80 -27.79
N LYS A 545 -18.23 -17.59 -27.58
CA LYS A 545 -17.71 -16.35 -28.15
C LYS A 545 -17.27 -15.43 -27.02
N VAL A 546 -16.01 -15.02 -27.03
CA VAL A 546 -15.47 -14.08 -26.04
C VAL A 546 -15.66 -12.65 -26.55
N VAL A 547 -16.26 -11.79 -25.71
CA VAL A 547 -16.29 -10.34 -25.89
C VAL A 547 -15.09 -9.75 -25.18
N ASP A 548 -14.21 -9.10 -25.95
CA ASP A 548 -12.99 -8.48 -25.42
C ASP A 548 -13.29 -7.09 -24.81
N TRP A 549 -14.05 -7.10 -23.72
CA TRP A 549 -14.36 -5.90 -22.95
C TRP A 549 -13.10 -5.19 -22.44
N ASN A 550 -12.05 -5.91 -22.08
CA ASN A 550 -10.77 -5.33 -21.67
C ASN A 550 -10.21 -4.40 -22.75
N SER A 551 -10.20 -4.84 -24.01
CA SER A 551 -9.76 -3.97 -25.11
C SER A 551 -10.78 -2.88 -25.44
N ILE A 552 -12.08 -3.17 -25.39
CA ILE A 552 -13.14 -2.20 -25.71
C ILE A 552 -13.16 -1.02 -24.72
N SER A 553 -12.90 -1.31 -23.45
CA SER A 553 -12.92 -0.31 -22.36
C SER A 553 -11.56 0.34 -22.12
N GLN A 554 -10.54 -0.05 -22.89
CA GLN A 554 -9.22 0.56 -22.82
C GLN A 554 -9.32 2.06 -23.12
N ASP A 555 -8.66 2.88 -22.30
CA ASP A 555 -8.66 4.35 -22.40
C ASP A 555 -10.04 5.03 -22.24
N HIS A 556 -11.04 4.29 -21.70
CA HIS A 556 -12.38 4.79 -21.41
C HIS A 556 -12.71 4.76 -19.90
N PRO A 557 -11.99 5.51 -19.03
CA PRO A 557 -12.30 5.54 -17.60
C PRO A 557 -13.72 6.06 -17.31
N GLU A 558 -14.31 6.83 -18.22
CA GLU A 558 -15.70 7.29 -18.12
C GLU A 558 -16.75 6.18 -18.24
N TYR A 559 -16.34 4.94 -18.54
CA TYR A 559 -17.22 3.76 -18.48
C TYR A 559 -17.34 3.19 -17.07
N PHE A 560 -16.37 3.48 -16.20
CA PHE A 560 -16.27 2.87 -14.89
C PHE A 560 -16.68 3.83 -13.77
N ALA A 561 -17.20 3.25 -12.70
CA ALA A 561 -17.33 3.90 -11.41
C ALA A 561 -15.93 4.13 -10.81
N PRO A 562 -15.79 4.95 -9.73
CA PRO A 562 -14.50 5.23 -9.11
C PRO A 562 -13.73 4.01 -8.60
N ASP A 563 -14.39 2.86 -8.42
CA ASP A 563 -13.72 1.61 -8.07
C ASP A 563 -12.97 0.95 -9.24
N GLY A 564 -13.19 1.41 -10.48
CA GLY A 564 -12.58 0.86 -11.69
C GLY A 564 -13.12 -0.52 -12.07
N VAL A 565 -14.25 -0.95 -11.49
CA VAL A 565 -14.84 -2.28 -11.74
C VAL A 565 -16.29 -2.15 -12.20
N HIS A 566 -17.12 -1.45 -11.43
CA HIS A 566 -18.53 -1.32 -11.77
C HIS A 566 -18.73 -0.31 -12.89
N LEU A 567 -19.77 -0.50 -13.69
CA LEU A 567 -20.05 0.35 -14.82
C LEU A 567 -20.99 1.49 -14.44
N VAL A 568 -20.70 2.70 -14.93
CA VAL A 568 -21.67 3.81 -14.92
C VAL A 568 -22.61 3.67 -16.14
N PRO A 569 -23.72 4.44 -16.26
CA PRO A 569 -24.70 4.24 -17.34
C PRO A 569 -24.13 4.24 -18.77
N THR A 570 -23.10 5.06 -19.04
CA THR A 570 -22.35 5.06 -20.30
C THR A 570 -21.61 3.74 -20.54
N GLY A 571 -20.92 3.23 -19.51
CA GLY A 571 -20.25 1.93 -19.55
C GLY A 571 -21.22 0.77 -19.70
N VAL A 572 -22.37 0.79 -18.99
CA VAL A 572 -23.44 -0.22 -19.15
C VAL A 572 -23.92 -0.26 -20.59
N SER A 573 -24.13 0.91 -21.22
CA SER A 573 -24.58 1.00 -22.62
C SER A 573 -23.55 0.39 -23.58
N ALA A 574 -22.26 0.71 -23.40
CA ALA A 574 -21.18 0.16 -24.22
C ALA A 574 -21.00 -1.36 -24.03
N TYR A 575 -21.09 -1.83 -22.79
CA TYR A 575 -20.98 -3.25 -22.43
C TYR A 575 -22.12 -4.07 -23.04
N VAL A 576 -23.35 -3.58 -22.93
CA VAL A 576 -24.54 -4.22 -23.53
C VAL A 576 -24.47 -4.20 -25.05
N LEU A 577 -23.97 -3.12 -25.67
CA LEU A 577 -23.80 -3.05 -27.12
C LEU A 577 -22.77 -4.08 -27.63
N ALA A 578 -21.67 -4.28 -26.91
CA ALA A 578 -20.68 -5.31 -27.23
C ALA A 578 -21.26 -6.73 -27.11
N ILE A 579 -22.11 -6.98 -26.10
CA ILE A 579 -22.85 -8.24 -25.97
C ILE A 579 -23.84 -8.42 -27.13
N ASP A 580 -24.62 -7.40 -27.47
CA ASP A 580 -25.60 -7.46 -28.56
C ASP A 580 -24.95 -7.75 -29.93
N GLU A 581 -23.78 -7.16 -30.19
CA GLU A 581 -22.98 -7.49 -31.37
C GLU A 581 -22.46 -8.93 -31.34
N ALA A 582 -22.13 -9.46 -30.16
CA ALA A 582 -21.72 -10.85 -30.02
C ALA A 582 -22.88 -11.83 -30.21
N LEU A 583 -24.10 -11.43 -29.84
CA LEU A 583 -25.32 -12.22 -29.96
C LEU A 583 -25.84 -12.32 -31.40
N LYS A 584 -25.47 -11.39 -32.29
CA LYS A 584 -25.70 -11.49 -33.75
C LYS A 584 -24.70 -12.48 -34.35
#